data_AF-A0A3P9P5Z9-F1
#
_entry.id   AF-A0A3P9P5Z9-F1
#
_cell.length_a   1.000
_cell.length_b   1.000
_cell.length_c   1.000
_cell.angle_alpha   90.00
_cell.angle_beta   90.00
_cell.angle_gamma   90.00
#
_symmetry.space_group_name_H-M   'P 1'
#
loop_
_entity.id
_entity.type
_entity.pdbx_description
1 polymer ?
#
loop_
_entity_poly.entity_id
_entity_poly.type
_entity_poly.pdbx_seq_one_letter_code
_entity_poly.pdbx_strand_id
1 'polypeptide(L)'
;KVKIMSCHFMQSCILPCSLDNGDELIIHWFYMKGDLNVHSFYQNQDQLGNQNQRFRNRTSLFKDQIPRNNFSLKLTGVKLQDEGRYHCLKSSTKGFNELFINLKVDGSHSFINLMVDAPVTELKMEAMGNRMSCSSEGIYPSPEHSWSVRASSNTSVQSAIIVSRTAEQRYDINSSLTLSEGVSFLTFSCSFSTRRSSRKVTVFTPGDLTANHQILTRIYVDF
;
A
#
# COMPACT_ATOMS: atom_id res chain seq x y z
N LYS A 1 13.73 10.49 16.34
CA LYS A 1 12.57 9.56 16.39
C LYS A 1 12.13 9.24 14.97
N VAL A 2 11.92 7.96 14.63
CA VAL A 2 11.48 7.55 13.28
C VAL A 2 9.95 7.54 13.23
N LYS A 3 9.34 8.13 12.19
CA LYS A 3 7.89 8.10 11.94
C LYS A 3 7.55 7.00 10.94
N ILE A 4 6.42 6.32 11.11
CA ILE A 4 5.91 5.34 10.15
C ILE A 4 4.73 5.96 9.42
N MET A 5 4.79 5.99 8.09
CA MET A 5 3.73 6.51 7.23
C MET A 5 3.23 5.39 6.33
N SER A 6 1.92 5.32 6.16
CA SER A 6 1.26 4.42 5.20
C SER A 6 0.65 5.29 4.11
N CYS A 7 0.98 4.98 2.86
CA CYS A 7 0.59 5.74 1.68
C CYS A 7 -0.14 4.84 0.71
N HIS A 8 -1.22 5.33 0.12
CA HIS A 8 -1.99 4.54 -0.84
C HIS A 8 -1.32 4.55 -2.22
N PHE A 9 -1.26 3.39 -2.87
CA PHE A 9 -0.74 3.24 -4.22
C PHE A 9 -1.44 4.18 -5.22
N MET A 10 -0.65 4.80 -6.09
CA MET A 10 -1.06 5.81 -7.10
C MET A 10 -1.70 7.09 -6.55
N GLN A 11 -1.81 7.25 -5.23
CA GLN A 11 -2.32 8.47 -4.61
C GLN A 11 -1.20 9.44 -4.26
N SER A 12 -1.58 10.62 -3.78
CA SER A 12 -0.63 11.56 -3.15
C SER A 12 -0.46 11.22 -1.68
N CYS A 13 0.77 11.33 -1.17
CA CYS A 13 1.08 11.13 0.23
C CYS A 13 1.95 12.27 0.76
N ILE A 14 1.78 12.62 2.04
CA ILE A 14 2.56 13.67 2.69
C ILE A 14 3.54 13.00 3.65
N LEU A 15 4.84 13.23 3.43
CA LEU A 15 5.90 12.81 4.34
C LEU A 15 6.18 13.96 5.32
N PRO A 16 5.85 13.81 6.61
CA PRO A 16 5.94 14.91 7.55
C PRO A 16 7.37 15.18 7.98
N CYS A 17 7.81 16.43 7.87
CA CYS A 17 9.09 16.90 8.42
C CYS A 17 8.90 18.26 9.10
N SER A 18 9.29 18.33 10.37
CA SER A 18 9.34 19.57 11.14
C SER A 18 10.65 19.59 11.90
N LEU A 19 11.46 20.63 11.69
CA LEU A 19 12.82 20.73 12.23
C LEU A 19 13.07 22.16 12.70
N ASP A 20 13.47 22.30 13.96
CA ASP A 20 13.85 23.59 14.53
C ASP A 20 15.29 23.98 14.15
N ASN A 21 15.66 25.25 14.42
CA ASN A 21 17.00 25.88 14.26
C ASN A 21 17.38 26.46 12.88
N GLY A 22 18.03 27.63 12.89
CA GLY A 22 18.88 28.17 11.82
C GLY A 22 18.26 29.27 10.94
N ASP A 23 19.05 30.31 10.66
CA ASP A 23 18.70 31.45 9.79
C ASP A 23 18.77 31.11 8.29
N GLU A 24 19.54 30.09 7.94
CA GLU A 24 19.68 29.63 6.55
C GLU A 24 18.87 28.35 6.30
N LEU A 25 18.19 28.34 5.16
CA LEU A 25 17.22 27.31 4.80
C LEU A 25 17.75 26.47 3.64
N ILE A 26 18.59 25.48 3.96
CA ILE A 26 18.93 24.41 3.03
C ILE A 26 18.20 23.15 3.48
N ILE A 27 17.23 22.71 2.68
CA ILE A 27 16.42 21.53 2.94
C ILE A 27 16.73 20.46 1.91
N HIS A 28 17.00 19.24 2.39
CA HIS A 28 17.14 18.08 1.55
C HIS A 28 16.25 16.93 2.01
N TRP A 29 15.64 16.27 1.04
CA TRP A 29 15.01 14.97 1.21
C TRP A 29 15.82 13.92 0.46
N PHE A 30 16.13 12.83 1.13
CA PHE A 30 16.75 11.66 0.50
C PHE A 30 16.00 10.38 0.83
N TYR A 31 16.08 9.44 -0.11
CA TYR A 31 15.73 8.05 0.09
C TYR A 31 17.00 7.29 0.46
N MET A 32 17.02 6.69 1.65
CA MET A 32 18.27 6.20 2.26
C MET A 32 18.89 5.03 1.48
N LYS A 33 18.09 4.20 0.79
CA LYS A 33 18.64 3.12 -0.02
C LYS A 33 19.27 3.72 -1.28
N GLY A 34 20.60 3.78 -1.29
CA GLY A 34 21.40 4.36 -2.36
C GLY A 34 21.50 5.89 -2.33
N ASP A 35 21.15 6.51 -1.20
CA ASP A 35 21.26 7.96 -0.95
C ASP A 35 20.70 8.83 -2.08
N LEU A 36 19.52 8.44 -2.59
CA LEU A 36 18.92 9.10 -3.74
C LEU A 36 18.36 10.45 -3.35
N ASN A 37 18.75 11.51 -4.07
CA ASN A 37 18.17 12.84 -3.89
C ASN A 37 16.70 12.84 -4.33
N VAL A 38 15.79 13.04 -3.36
CA VAL A 38 14.33 13.02 -3.58
C VAL A 38 13.83 14.43 -3.89
N HIS A 39 14.29 15.42 -3.15
CA HIS A 39 13.92 16.83 -3.33
C HIS A 39 14.94 17.72 -2.61
N SER A 40 15.14 18.95 -3.08
CA SER A 40 16.02 19.91 -2.44
C SER A 40 15.46 21.33 -2.60
N PHE A 41 15.62 22.14 -1.56
CA PHE A 41 15.14 23.52 -1.53
C PHE A 41 16.17 24.41 -0.85
N TYR A 42 16.65 25.42 -1.55
CA TYR A 42 17.55 26.46 -1.05
C TYR A 42 17.49 27.68 -1.96
N GLN A 43 17.94 28.84 -1.46
CA GLN A 43 17.80 30.14 -2.14
C GLN A 43 16.33 30.44 -2.52
N ASN A 44 15.39 30.07 -1.65
CA ASN A 44 13.95 30.25 -1.82
C ASN A 44 13.33 29.58 -3.07
N GLN A 45 13.98 28.54 -3.61
CA GLN A 45 13.49 27.83 -4.79
C GLN A 45 13.76 26.32 -4.73
N ASP A 46 12.99 25.56 -5.50
CA ASP A 46 13.15 24.12 -5.64
C ASP A 46 14.35 23.82 -6.56
N GLN A 47 15.15 22.83 -6.20
CA GLN A 47 16.45 22.56 -6.81
C GLN A 47 16.39 21.22 -7.53
N LEU A 48 15.74 21.23 -8.70
CA LEU A 48 15.35 20.02 -9.41
C LEU A 48 16.45 19.42 -10.31
N GLY A 49 17.56 20.14 -10.53
CA GLY A 49 18.62 19.71 -11.45
C GLY A 49 19.24 18.36 -11.08
N ASN A 50 19.52 18.15 -9.78
CA ASN A 50 20.13 16.93 -9.24
C ASN A 50 19.10 15.92 -8.71
N GLN A 51 17.80 16.16 -8.94
CA GLN A 51 16.75 15.28 -8.48
C GLN A 51 16.82 13.93 -9.19
N ASN A 52 16.82 12.85 -8.40
CA ASN A 52 16.81 11.50 -8.94
C ASN A 52 15.56 11.29 -9.83
N GLN A 53 15.76 10.65 -10.98
CA GLN A 53 14.74 10.47 -12.01
C GLN A 53 13.44 9.85 -11.49
N ARG A 54 13.52 8.98 -10.48
CA ARG A 54 12.36 8.33 -9.87
C ARG A 54 11.36 9.28 -9.21
N PHE A 55 11.84 10.44 -8.75
CA PHE A 55 11.06 11.44 -8.02
C PHE A 55 10.75 12.69 -8.85
N ARG A 56 11.29 12.79 -10.08
CA ARG A 56 11.04 13.92 -10.98
C ARG A 56 9.55 14.13 -11.24
N ASN A 57 9.12 15.39 -11.15
CA ASN A 57 7.72 15.82 -11.32
C ASN A 57 6.72 15.17 -10.34
N ARG A 58 7.22 14.57 -9.25
CA ARG A 58 6.38 13.88 -8.26
C ARG A 58 6.50 14.45 -6.86
N THR A 59 7.36 15.44 -6.64
CA THR A 59 7.62 15.97 -5.30
C THR A 59 7.48 17.49 -5.23
N SER A 60 6.95 17.98 -4.11
CA SER A 60 6.84 19.41 -3.82
C SER A 60 6.81 19.66 -2.31
N LEU A 61 7.40 20.76 -1.87
CA LEU A 61 7.24 21.26 -0.50
C LEU A 61 6.04 22.22 -0.39
N PHE A 62 5.51 22.37 0.82
CA PHE A 62 4.50 23.36 1.16
C PHE A 62 5.19 24.68 1.51
N LYS A 63 5.45 25.52 0.49
CA LYS A 63 6.27 26.74 0.62
C LYS A 63 5.72 27.74 1.64
N ASP A 64 4.41 27.79 1.81
CA ASP A 64 3.70 28.60 2.81
C ASP A 64 3.92 28.11 4.25
N GLN A 65 4.33 26.86 4.44
CA GLN A 65 4.58 26.25 5.75
C GLN A 65 6.06 26.29 6.16
N ILE A 66 6.95 26.63 5.23
CA ILE A 66 8.40 26.75 5.47
C ILE A 66 8.73 27.75 6.59
N PRO A 67 8.13 28.96 6.67
CA PRO A 67 8.39 29.90 7.78
C PRO A 67 8.00 29.36 9.17
N ARG A 68 7.19 28.30 9.21
CA ARG A 68 6.75 27.60 10.43
C ARG A 68 7.57 26.35 10.69
N ASN A 69 8.78 26.25 10.12
CA ASN A 69 9.67 25.09 10.24
C ASN A 69 9.05 23.77 9.79
N ASN A 70 8.09 23.82 8.86
CA ASN A 70 7.46 22.63 8.30
C ASN A 70 7.92 22.41 6.86
N PHE A 71 8.70 21.35 6.68
CA PHE A 71 9.37 20.96 5.43
C PHE A 71 8.79 19.66 4.88
N SER A 72 7.50 19.42 5.16
CA SER A 72 6.81 18.21 4.71
C SER A 72 6.81 18.12 3.19
N LEU A 73 7.04 16.92 2.68
CA LEU A 73 7.11 16.64 1.26
C LEU A 73 5.81 16.00 0.79
N LYS A 74 5.15 16.60 -0.20
CA LYS A 74 4.10 15.91 -0.96
C LYS A 74 4.77 15.05 -2.03
N LEU A 75 4.52 13.75 -2.00
CA LEU A 75 4.89 12.78 -3.05
C LEU A 75 3.63 12.34 -3.80
N THR A 76 3.59 12.49 -5.12
CA THR A 76 2.42 12.16 -5.95
C THR A 76 2.62 10.85 -6.72
N GLY A 77 1.50 10.16 -6.98
CA GLY A 77 1.48 8.90 -7.73
C GLY A 77 2.37 7.85 -7.08
N VAL A 78 2.22 7.63 -5.78
CA VAL A 78 3.07 6.72 -4.98
C VAL A 78 3.14 5.34 -5.62
N LYS A 79 4.34 4.79 -5.79
CA LYS A 79 4.58 3.47 -6.37
C LYS A 79 5.15 2.53 -5.31
N LEU A 80 5.08 1.21 -5.52
CA LEU A 80 5.63 0.24 -4.57
C LEU A 80 7.14 0.44 -4.33
N GLN A 81 7.88 0.88 -5.35
CA GLN A 81 9.31 1.16 -5.22
C GLN A 81 9.57 2.27 -4.19
N ASP A 82 8.60 3.17 -3.95
CA ASP A 82 8.64 4.27 -2.97
C ASP A 82 8.58 3.82 -1.52
N GLU A 83 8.22 2.58 -1.26
CA GLU A 83 8.38 1.97 0.05
C GLU A 83 9.85 2.01 0.52
N GLY A 84 10.06 2.39 1.77
CA GLY A 84 11.38 2.41 2.38
C GLY A 84 11.62 3.61 3.30
N ARG A 85 12.88 3.79 3.69
CA ARG A 85 13.28 4.82 4.65
C ARG A 85 13.74 6.09 3.93
N TYR A 86 13.19 7.21 4.36
CA TYR A 86 13.53 8.56 3.93
C TYR A 86 14.12 9.33 5.11
N HIS A 87 14.93 10.33 4.80
CA HIS A 87 15.25 11.36 5.77
C HIS A 87 15.16 12.75 5.18
N CYS A 88 14.71 13.67 6.03
CA CYS A 88 14.67 15.10 5.82
C CYS A 88 15.80 15.72 6.65
N LEU A 89 16.61 16.56 6.00
CA LEU A 89 17.75 17.25 6.59
C LEU A 89 17.55 18.76 6.41
N LYS A 90 17.79 19.52 7.48
CA LYS A 90 18.00 20.97 7.45
C LYS A 90 19.46 21.26 7.77
N SER A 91 20.14 22.06 6.93
CA SER A 91 21.55 22.44 7.07
C SER A 91 21.77 23.95 6.82
N SER A 92 22.90 24.50 7.29
CA SER A 92 23.37 25.88 7.06
C SER A 92 24.66 25.86 6.22
N THR A 93 24.89 26.91 5.42
CA THR A 93 26.03 27.07 4.49
C THR A 93 27.40 26.98 5.17
N LYS A 94 27.49 27.22 6.49
CA LYS A 94 28.74 27.08 7.25
C LYS A 94 29.35 25.67 7.22
N GLY A 95 28.61 24.65 6.77
CA GLY A 95 29.09 23.27 6.60
C GLY A 95 29.08 22.73 5.17
N PHE A 96 28.76 23.52 4.15
CA PHE A 96 28.46 23.00 2.81
C PHE A 96 29.61 23.09 1.79
N ASN A 97 30.70 23.81 2.11
CA ASN A 97 31.89 23.89 1.24
C ASN A 97 32.71 22.58 1.19
N GLU A 98 32.34 21.55 1.95
CA GLU A 98 32.92 20.22 1.84
C GLU A 98 31.90 19.26 1.22
N LEU A 99 31.85 19.29 -0.12
CA LEU A 99 31.20 18.26 -0.93
C LEU A 99 31.60 16.85 -0.41
N PHE A 100 30.60 16.16 0.16
CA PHE A 100 30.57 14.72 0.44
C PHE A 100 31.30 14.11 1.65
N ILE A 101 32.13 14.81 2.45
CA ILE A 101 33.01 14.09 3.40
C ILE A 101 32.60 14.13 4.88
N ASN A 102 31.84 15.11 5.38
CA ASN A 102 31.52 15.19 6.82
C ASN A 102 30.09 15.67 7.13
N LEU A 103 29.06 14.93 6.69
CA LEU A 103 27.64 15.10 7.11
C LEU A 103 27.41 14.76 8.60
N LYS A 104 28.37 15.06 9.48
CA LYS A 104 28.36 14.73 10.90
C LYS A 104 28.29 15.95 11.83
N VAL A 105 28.11 17.17 11.33
CA VAL A 105 28.16 18.36 12.19
C VAL A 105 27.01 19.32 11.85
N ASP A 106 26.11 19.51 12.83
CA ASP A 106 25.09 20.56 12.99
C ASP A 106 23.75 20.51 12.23
N GLY A 107 23.45 19.46 11.46
CA GLY A 107 22.13 19.30 10.81
C GLY A 107 21.04 18.72 11.71
N SER A 108 19.80 19.22 11.60
CA SER A 108 18.63 18.57 12.22
C SER A 108 18.02 17.54 11.27
N HIS A 109 17.69 16.35 11.77
CA HIS A 109 17.22 15.23 10.95
C HIS A 109 15.84 14.70 11.39
N SER A 110 15.00 14.38 10.42
CA SER A 110 13.76 13.61 10.61
C SER A 110 13.76 12.37 9.74
N PHE A 111 13.41 11.22 10.29
CA PHE A 111 13.39 9.94 9.58
C PHE A 111 11.98 9.42 9.43
N ILE A 112 11.63 8.96 8.23
CA ILE A 112 10.32 8.38 7.91
C ILE A 112 10.51 7.01 7.28
N ASN A 113 9.78 6.01 7.78
CA ASN A 113 9.56 4.76 7.07
C ASN A 113 8.22 4.86 6.33
N LEU A 114 8.27 5.00 5.01
CA LEU A 114 7.09 4.95 4.16
C LEU A 114 6.78 3.49 3.86
N MET A 115 5.53 3.11 4.11
CA MET A 115 4.90 1.86 3.67
C MET A 115 3.88 2.19 2.58
N VAL A 116 3.75 1.33 1.59
CA VAL A 116 2.75 1.48 0.52
C VAL A 116 1.65 0.46 0.72
N ASP A 117 0.40 0.86 0.56
CA ASP A 117 -0.76 -0.02 0.64
C ASP A 117 -1.61 0.13 -0.63
N ALA A 118 -1.99 -0.99 -1.23
CA ALA A 118 -3.04 -1.07 -2.23
C ALA A 118 -4.16 -1.92 -1.62
N PRO A 119 -5.27 -1.29 -1.18
CA PRO A 119 -6.30 -1.97 -0.40
C PRO A 119 -7.04 -3.02 -1.24
N VAL A 120 -7.72 -3.92 -0.56
CA VAL A 120 -8.68 -4.82 -1.23
C VAL A 120 -9.83 -3.94 -1.71
N THR A 121 -10.08 -3.89 -3.02
CA THR A 121 -11.10 -3.02 -3.63
C THR A 121 -12.39 -3.78 -3.96
N GLU A 122 -12.27 -4.97 -4.54
CA GLU A 122 -13.39 -5.80 -4.97
C GLU A 122 -13.13 -7.27 -4.62
N LEU A 123 -14.19 -7.98 -4.24
CA LEU A 123 -14.20 -9.42 -4.08
C LEU A 123 -15.18 -10.00 -5.11
N LYS A 124 -14.66 -10.76 -6.06
CA LYS A 124 -15.48 -11.44 -7.07
C LYS A 124 -15.71 -12.87 -6.63
N MET A 125 -16.98 -13.25 -6.50
CA MET A 125 -17.40 -14.59 -6.15
C MET A 125 -18.10 -15.24 -7.34
N GLU A 126 -17.63 -16.41 -7.74
CA GLU A 126 -18.17 -17.15 -8.88
C GLU A 126 -18.35 -18.62 -8.53
N ALA A 127 -19.52 -19.17 -8.83
CA ALA A 127 -19.85 -20.57 -8.66
C ALA A 127 -19.83 -21.29 -10.02
N MET A 128 -19.12 -22.42 -10.09
CA MET A 128 -19.06 -23.30 -11.26
C MET A 128 -19.24 -24.75 -10.81
N GLY A 129 -20.45 -25.29 -10.97
CA GLY A 129 -20.79 -26.62 -10.42
C GLY A 129 -20.53 -26.68 -8.92
N ASN A 130 -19.83 -27.71 -8.44
CA ASN A 130 -19.46 -27.88 -7.03
C ASN A 130 -18.26 -27.02 -6.56
N ARG A 131 -17.75 -26.13 -7.42
CA ARG A 131 -16.59 -25.29 -7.14
C ARG A 131 -17.01 -23.83 -6.95
N MET A 132 -16.67 -23.28 -5.79
CA MET A 132 -16.80 -21.85 -5.49
C MET A 132 -15.43 -21.19 -5.64
N SER A 133 -15.36 -20.04 -6.28
CA SER A 133 -14.14 -19.24 -6.41
C SER A 133 -14.34 -17.83 -5.87
N CYS A 134 -13.29 -17.29 -5.27
CA CYS A 134 -13.22 -15.96 -4.70
C CYS A 134 -11.92 -15.31 -5.17
N SER A 135 -12.03 -14.19 -5.87
CA SER A 135 -10.85 -13.51 -6.42
C SER A 135 -10.82 -12.01 -6.12
N SER A 136 -9.62 -11.48 -6.10
CA SER A 136 -9.33 -10.06 -5.96
C SER A 136 -7.97 -9.74 -6.57
N GLU A 137 -7.80 -8.51 -7.04
CA GLU A 137 -6.66 -8.11 -7.87
C GLU A 137 -6.02 -6.83 -7.34
N GLY A 138 -4.72 -6.69 -7.60
CA GLY A 138 -3.98 -5.46 -7.34
C GLY A 138 -3.75 -5.14 -5.86
N ILE A 139 -3.73 -6.14 -4.98
CA ILE A 139 -3.57 -5.95 -3.54
C ILE A 139 -2.09 -5.79 -3.17
N TYR A 140 -1.77 -4.91 -2.22
CA TYR A 140 -0.43 -4.84 -1.62
C TYR A 140 -0.52 -4.33 -0.17
N PRO A 141 0.22 -4.91 0.79
CA PRO A 141 1.14 -6.04 0.66
C PRO A 141 0.42 -7.37 0.38
N SER A 142 1.14 -8.50 0.37
CA SER A 142 0.53 -9.83 0.25
C SER A 142 -0.58 -9.98 1.29
N PRO A 143 -1.83 -10.26 0.88
CA PRO A 143 -2.91 -10.42 1.83
C PRO A 143 -2.94 -11.82 2.43
N GLU A 144 -3.52 -11.90 3.62
CA GLU A 144 -3.99 -13.13 4.24
C GLU A 144 -5.34 -13.52 3.61
N HIS A 145 -5.61 -14.82 3.54
CA HIS A 145 -6.86 -15.36 3.00
C HIS A 145 -7.52 -16.26 4.03
N SER A 146 -8.85 -16.23 4.07
CA SER A 146 -9.60 -17.22 4.85
C SER A 146 -10.95 -17.53 4.24
N TRP A 147 -11.38 -18.77 4.47
CA TRP A 147 -12.71 -19.27 4.13
C TRP A 147 -13.45 -19.67 5.40
N SER A 148 -14.76 -19.42 5.43
CA SER A 148 -15.68 -20.01 6.41
C SER A 148 -16.86 -20.61 5.66
N VAL A 149 -17.14 -21.89 5.92
CA VAL A 149 -18.23 -22.63 5.28
C VAL A 149 -19.22 -23.07 6.36
N ARG A 150 -20.50 -22.84 6.14
CA ARG A 150 -21.60 -23.40 6.95
C ARG A 150 -22.48 -24.25 6.05
N ALA A 151 -22.62 -25.52 6.38
CA ALA A 151 -23.33 -26.52 5.59
C ALA A 151 -24.48 -27.14 6.39
N SER A 152 -25.48 -27.68 5.69
CA SER A 152 -26.59 -28.43 6.28
C SER A 152 -26.18 -29.80 6.84
N SER A 153 -25.09 -30.37 6.33
CA SER A 153 -24.57 -31.71 6.63
C SER A 153 -23.03 -31.67 6.72
N ASN A 154 -22.42 -32.72 7.27
CA ASN A 154 -20.97 -32.86 7.27
C ASN A 154 -20.48 -33.06 5.82
N THR A 155 -19.69 -32.11 5.34
CA THR A 155 -19.12 -32.10 3.98
C THR A 155 -17.62 -31.88 4.09
N SER A 156 -16.85 -32.64 3.31
CA SER A 156 -15.43 -32.36 3.14
C SER A 156 -15.26 -31.27 2.08
N VAL A 157 -14.48 -30.25 2.41
CA VAL A 157 -14.16 -29.17 1.49
C VAL A 157 -12.68 -29.18 1.20
N GLN A 158 -12.31 -29.16 -0.08
CA GLN A 158 -10.93 -28.99 -0.51
C GLN A 158 -10.71 -27.56 -0.97
N SER A 159 -9.69 -26.90 -0.42
CA SER A 159 -9.31 -25.54 -0.82
C SER A 159 -8.10 -25.55 -1.76
N ALA A 160 -8.07 -24.59 -2.68
CA ALA A 160 -6.92 -24.27 -3.51
C ALA A 160 -6.76 -22.75 -3.58
N ILE A 161 -5.52 -22.27 -3.74
CA ILE A 161 -5.22 -20.85 -3.89
C ILE A 161 -4.17 -20.67 -4.98
N ILE A 162 -4.42 -19.70 -5.84
CA ILE A 162 -3.50 -19.24 -6.88
C ILE A 162 -3.17 -17.79 -6.55
N VAL A 163 -1.88 -17.52 -6.37
CA VAL A 163 -1.36 -16.17 -6.13
C VAL A 163 -0.43 -15.84 -7.27
N SER A 164 -0.70 -14.73 -7.95
CA SER A 164 0.16 -14.20 -9.01
C SER A 164 0.52 -12.74 -8.73
N ARG A 165 1.47 -12.21 -9.49
CA ARG A 165 1.93 -10.83 -9.35
C ARG A 165 1.79 -10.08 -10.67
N THR A 166 1.23 -8.89 -10.58
CA THR A 166 1.20 -7.90 -11.67
C THR A 166 2.61 -7.42 -12.01
N ALA A 167 2.76 -6.77 -13.17
CA ALA A 167 4.02 -6.11 -13.56
C ALA A 167 4.49 -5.09 -12.51
N GLU A 168 3.55 -4.40 -11.85
CA GLU A 168 3.86 -3.47 -10.75
C GLU A 168 4.07 -4.15 -9.38
N GLN A 169 4.18 -5.48 -9.32
CA GLN A 169 4.44 -6.27 -8.10
C GLN A 169 3.31 -6.25 -7.04
N ARG A 170 2.07 -5.93 -7.43
CA ARG A 170 0.85 -6.15 -6.62
C ARG A 170 0.32 -7.58 -6.80
N TYR A 171 -0.41 -8.09 -5.83
CA TYR A 171 -0.90 -9.47 -5.77
C TYR A 171 -2.31 -9.60 -6.33
N ASP A 172 -2.47 -10.58 -7.22
CA ASP A 172 -3.76 -11.06 -7.70
C ASP A 172 -3.98 -12.45 -7.14
N ILE A 173 -5.11 -12.65 -6.48
CA ILE A 173 -5.42 -13.88 -5.75
C ILE A 173 -6.73 -14.44 -6.25
N ASN A 174 -6.72 -15.74 -6.53
CA ASN A 174 -7.91 -16.53 -6.77
C ASN A 174 -7.87 -17.75 -5.84
N SER A 175 -8.80 -17.81 -4.91
CA SER A 175 -8.98 -18.97 -4.05
C SER A 175 -10.26 -19.70 -4.42
N SER A 176 -10.23 -21.03 -4.38
CA SER A 176 -11.39 -21.85 -4.67
C SER A 176 -11.61 -22.92 -3.63
N LEU A 177 -12.88 -23.24 -3.39
CA LEU A 177 -13.33 -24.38 -2.61
C LEU A 177 -14.07 -25.36 -3.52
N THR A 178 -13.78 -26.63 -3.40
CA THR A 178 -14.50 -27.72 -4.06
C THR A 178 -15.19 -28.58 -3.01
N LEU A 179 -16.47 -28.86 -3.21
CA LEU A 179 -17.31 -29.61 -2.29
C LEU A 179 -17.43 -31.08 -2.69
N SER A 180 -17.47 -31.98 -1.70
CA SER A 180 -18.00 -33.33 -1.90
C SER A 180 -19.55 -33.33 -1.93
N GLU A 181 -20.14 -34.30 -2.64
CA GLU A 181 -21.60 -34.40 -2.84
C GLU A 181 -22.41 -34.45 -1.54
N GLY A 182 -23.68 -34.02 -1.60
CA GLY A 182 -24.67 -34.26 -0.54
C GLY A 182 -25.02 -33.08 0.37
N VAL A 183 -25.20 -31.86 -0.17
CA VAL A 183 -25.56 -30.68 0.64
C VAL A 183 -26.79 -29.94 0.10
N SER A 184 -27.75 -29.65 1.00
CA SER A 184 -29.01 -29.00 0.65
C SER A 184 -28.97 -27.47 0.80
N PHE A 185 -28.08 -26.91 1.60
CA PHE A 185 -27.74 -25.49 1.55
C PHE A 185 -26.32 -25.24 2.06
N LEU A 186 -25.67 -24.21 1.49
CA LEU A 186 -24.31 -23.82 1.84
C LEU A 186 -24.21 -22.29 1.96
N THR A 187 -23.54 -21.84 3.01
CA THR A 187 -23.09 -20.46 3.16
C THR A 187 -21.57 -20.43 3.09
N PHE A 188 -21.03 -19.72 2.11
CA PHE A 188 -19.61 -19.49 1.96
C PHE A 188 -19.28 -18.08 2.39
N SER A 189 -18.17 -17.92 3.10
CA SER A 189 -17.59 -16.62 3.38
C SER A 189 -16.13 -16.63 2.99
N CYS A 190 -15.75 -15.76 2.07
CA CYS A 190 -14.36 -15.53 1.69
C CYS A 190 -13.92 -14.18 2.24
N SER A 191 -12.70 -14.08 2.73
CA SER A 191 -12.10 -12.79 3.06
C SER A 191 -10.63 -12.72 2.64
N PHE A 192 -10.25 -11.51 2.23
CA PHE A 192 -8.86 -11.12 2.05
C PHE A 192 -8.55 -9.94 2.95
N SER A 193 -7.44 -10.02 3.67
CA SER A 193 -7.02 -9.00 4.62
C SER A 193 -5.54 -8.66 4.49
N THR A 194 -5.24 -7.39 4.69
CA THR A 194 -3.89 -6.84 4.84
C THR A 194 -3.84 -6.09 6.17
N ARG A 195 -2.67 -5.56 6.52
CA ARG A 195 -2.47 -4.73 7.72
C ARG A 195 -3.42 -3.52 7.87
N ARG A 196 -4.03 -3.02 6.77
CA ARG A 196 -4.85 -1.79 6.78
C ARG A 196 -6.19 -1.92 6.05
N SER A 197 -6.44 -3.05 5.39
CA SER A 197 -7.65 -3.29 4.59
C SER A 197 -8.09 -4.72 4.78
N SER A 198 -9.36 -4.94 5.15
CA SER A 198 -9.98 -6.26 5.19
C SER A 198 -11.31 -6.18 4.49
N ARG A 199 -11.64 -7.17 3.66
CA ARG A 199 -12.95 -7.30 3.04
C ARG A 199 -13.41 -8.74 3.13
N LYS A 200 -14.72 -8.90 3.27
CA LYS A 200 -15.37 -10.20 3.33
C LYS A 200 -16.61 -10.19 2.46
N VAL A 201 -16.82 -11.30 1.75
CA VAL A 201 -18.02 -11.55 0.98
C VAL A 201 -18.63 -12.87 1.44
N THR A 202 -19.95 -12.85 1.61
CA THR A 202 -20.71 -14.03 2.02
C THR A 202 -21.77 -14.34 0.96
N VAL A 203 -21.80 -15.60 0.55
CA VAL A 203 -22.70 -16.10 -0.48
C VAL A 203 -23.51 -17.26 0.09
N PHE A 204 -24.83 -17.18 -0.07
CA PHE A 204 -25.74 -18.27 0.24
C PHE A 204 -26.20 -18.97 -1.04
N THR A 205 -26.07 -20.29 -1.08
CA THR A 205 -26.56 -21.16 -2.16
C THR A 205 -27.58 -22.16 -1.62
N PRO A 206 -28.87 -22.03 -1.98
CA PRO A 206 -29.88 -23.04 -1.68
C PRO A 206 -29.85 -24.19 -2.71
N GLY A 207 -29.74 -25.44 -2.25
CA GLY A 207 -29.98 -26.67 -3.02
C GLY A 207 -28.97 -27.02 -4.12
N ASP A 208 -28.97 -28.29 -4.54
CA ASP A 208 -27.98 -28.98 -5.39
C ASP A 208 -27.33 -28.15 -6.53
N LEU A 209 -26.00 -28.01 -6.46
CA LEU A 209 -25.15 -27.36 -7.48
C LEU A 209 -25.07 -28.13 -8.82
N THR A 210 -25.82 -29.22 -8.96
CA THR A 210 -25.81 -30.15 -10.10
C THR A 210 -26.84 -29.82 -11.18
N ALA A 211 -27.75 -28.87 -10.92
CA ALA A 211 -28.78 -28.49 -11.89
C ALA A 211 -28.52 -27.10 -12.49
N ASN A 212 -28.66 -26.98 -13.82
CA ASN A 212 -28.62 -25.74 -14.62
C ASN A 212 -29.75 -24.72 -14.28
N HIS A 213 -30.12 -24.60 -13.01
CA HIS A 213 -31.03 -23.55 -12.56
C HIS A 213 -30.23 -22.31 -12.23
N GLN A 214 -30.74 -21.13 -12.62
CA GLN A 214 -30.28 -19.86 -12.10
C GLN A 214 -30.48 -19.88 -10.58
N ILE A 215 -29.42 -20.22 -9.85
CA ILE A 215 -29.41 -20.20 -8.39
C ILE A 215 -29.67 -18.74 -7.99
N LEU A 216 -30.69 -18.51 -7.16
CA LEU A 216 -30.91 -17.22 -6.51
C LEU A 216 -29.79 -17.00 -5.49
N THR A 217 -28.63 -16.55 -5.97
CA THR A 217 -27.48 -16.22 -5.15
C THR A 217 -27.75 -14.89 -4.46
N ARG A 218 -27.97 -14.92 -3.14
CA ARG A 218 -27.95 -13.69 -2.35
C ARG A 218 -26.50 -13.42 -1.94
N ILE A 219 -25.93 -12.36 -2.50
CA ILE A 219 -24.59 -11.88 -2.19
C ILE A 219 -24.72 -10.82 -1.11
N TYR A 220 -24.11 -11.08 0.04
CA TYR A 220 -23.96 -10.10 1.11
C TYR A 220 -22.50 -9.66 1.13
N VAL A 221 -22.26 -8.38 0.88
CA VAL A 221 -20.93 -7.76 0.96
C VAL A 221 -20.90 -6.94 2.24
N ASP A 222 -20.14 -7.40 3.23
CA ASP A 222 -19.88 -6.62 4.44
C ASP A 222 -18.71 -5.68 4.14
N PHE A 223 -18.95 -4.36 4.26
CA PHE A 223 -17.96 -3.29 4.05
C PHE A 223 -17.28 -2.88 5.36
#